data_AF-A0A6P1MK98-F1
#
_entry.id   AF-A0A6P1MK98-F1
#
_cell.length_a   1.000
_cell.length_b   1.000
_cell.length_c   1.000
_cell.angle_alpha   90.00
_cell.angle_beta   90.00
_cell.angle_gamma   90.00
#
_symmetry.space_group_name_H-M   'P 1'
#
loop_
_entity.id
_entity.type
_entity.pdbx_description
1 polymer ?
#
loop_
_entity_poly.entity_id
_entity_poly.type
_entity_poly.pdbx_seq_one_letter_code
_entity_poly.pdbx_strand_id
1 'polypeptide(L)'
;MNQYNNIEIFNNAVWNKNDILYFLEAGTMGSTINNLGNVKVQAVNLDSVLEEKEDISFIKMDVEGAELEALEGAKNTIQQFKPKLAICVYHKVEHHWEIPLYIKNLNPKYKIFMRHHNLMGIETVCYAVNSEE
;
A
#
# COMPACT_ATOMS: atom_id res chain seq x y z
N MET A 1 -5.93 -24.87 -7.17
CA MET A 1 -6.11 -23.45 -6.79
C MET A 1 -6.34 -22.62 -8.05
N ASN A 2 -7.48 -22.76 -8.73
CA ASN A 2 -7.98 -21.80 -9.72
C ASN A 2 -9.46 -22.08 -9.96
N GLN A 3 -10.30 -21.67 -9.00
CA GLN A 3 -11.76 -21.77 -9.12
C GLN A 3 -12.42 -20.42 -9.46
N TYR A 4 -11.61 -19.35 -9.54
CA TYR A 4 -12.05 -17.98 -9.78
C TYR A 4 -11.23 -17.39 -10.93
N ASN A 5 -11.91 -16.91 -11.98
CA ASN A 5 -11.28 -16.36 -13.18
C ASN A 5 -10.95 -14.86 -13.06
N ASN A 6 -11.34 -14.24 -11.96
CA ASN A 6 -11.19 -12.80 -11.68
C ASN A 6 -10.18 -12.54 -10.55
N ILE A 7 -9.32 -13.52 -10.24
CA ILE A 7 -8.28 -13.40 -9.22
C ILE A 7 -6.94 -13.72 -9.88
N GLU A 8 -6.01 -12.79 -9.76
CA GLU A 8 -4.63 -12.94 -10.19
C GLU A 8 -3.73 -12.73 -8.96
N ILE A 9 -2.73 -13.59 -8.78
CA ILE A 9 -1.85 -13.58 -7.61
C ILE A 9 -0.43 -13.32 -8.08
N PHE A 10 0.19 -12.28 -7.52
CA PHE A 10 1.58 -11.93 -7.76
C PHE A 10 2.38 -12.18 -6.49
N ASN A 11 3.40 -13.04 -6.55
CA ASN A 11 4.27 -13.33 -5.41
C ASN A 11 5.42 -12.30 -5.35
N ASN A 12 5.08 -11.05 -5.07
CA ASN A 12 6.00 -9.92 -5.03
C ASN A 12 5.68 -9.00 -3.84
N ALA A 13 6.71 -8.38 -3.29
CA ALA A 13 6.51 -7.20 -2.45
C ALA A 13 6.16 -5.98 -3.32
N VAL A 14 5.37 -5.06 -2.79
CA VAL A 14 5.11 -3.75 -3.43
C VAL A 14 6.05 -2.69 -2.85
N TRP A 15 6.62 -1.87 -3.72
CA TRP A 15 7.64 -0.87 -3.36
C TRP A 15 7.62 0.29 -4.36
N ASN A 16 8.52 1.27 -4.21
CA ASN A 16 8.58 2.42 -5.11
C ASN A 16 9.30 2.15 -6.44
N LYS A 17 9.99 1.02 -6.56
CA LYS A 17 10.72 0.58 -7.76
C LYS A 17 10.92 -0.94 -7.73
N ASN A 18 11.33 -1.49 -8.87
CA ASN A 18 11.73 -2.89 -8.94
C ASN A 18 13.10 -3.05 -8.25
N ASP A 19 13.16 -3.90 -7.21
CA ASP A 19 14.38 -4.11 -6.43
C ASP A 19 14.34 -5.49 -5.74
N ILE A 20 15.47 -5.90 -5.16
CA ILE A 20 15.50 -7.03 -4.22
C ILE A 20 15.60 -6.45 -2.81
N LEU A 21 14.54 -6.64 -2.04
CA LEU A 21 14.50 -6.23 -0.64
C LEU A 21 14.92 -7.38 0.27
N TYR A 22 15.48 -7.01 1.42
CA TYR A 22 15.76 -7.93 2.51
C TYR A 22 14.69 -7.75 3.56
N PHE A 23 14.05 -8.85 3.95
CA PHE A 23 12.95 -8.88 4.89
C PHE A 23 13.37 -9.69 6.11
N LEU A 24 13.12 -9.14 7.30
CA LEU A 24 13.26 -9.86 8.54
C LEU A 24 11.92 -10.50 8.86
N GLU A 25 11.84 -11.82 8.70
CA GLU A 25 10.65 -12.60 9.02
C GLU A 25 10.63 -12.91 10.52
N ALA A 26 9.97 -12.03 11.30
CA ALA A 26 9.82 -12.23 12.74
C ALA A 26 8.66 -13.17 13.10
N GLY A 27 7.79 -13.50 12.12
CA GLY A 27 6.55 -14.27 12.34
C GLY A 27 5.53 -13.55 13.24
N THR A 28 5.75 -12.26 13.49
CA THR A 28 4.96 -11.40 14.38
C THR A 28 4.84 -10.00 13.76
N MET A 29 4.20 -9.09 14.48
CA MET A 29 4.11 -7.66 14.16
C MET A 29 5.46 -6.93 14.01
N GLY A 30 6.58 -7.56 14.40
CA GLY A 30 7.92 -7.00 14.23
C GLY A 30 8.55 -7.31 12.87
N SER A 31 7.83 -7.94 11.95
CA SER A 31 8.35 -8.24 10.62
C SER A 31 8.49 -6.95 9.82
N THR A 32 9.62 -6.77 9.14
CA THR A 32 9.93 -5.48 8.50
C THR A 32 10.99 -5.65 7.42
N ILE A 33 11.02 -4.71 6.49
CA ILE A 33 12.17 -4.53 5.60
C ILE A 33 13.38 -4.15 6.45
N ASN A 34 14.47 -4.89 6.28
CA ASN A 34 15.72 -4.70 7.00
C ASN A 34 16.88 -5.25 6.17
N ASN A 35 17.93 -4.46 5.95
CA ASN A 35 19.09 -4.87 5.15
C ASN A 35 19.86 -6.07 5.73
N LEU A 36 19.65 -6.39 7.01
CA LEU A 36 20.17 -7.59 7.68
C LEU A 36 19.14 -8.74 7.73
N GLY A 37 18.02 -8.59 7.02
CA GLY A 37 16.97 -9.58 6.91
C GLY A 37 17.46 -10.88 6.27
N ASN A 38 16.88 -11.98 6.69
CA ASN A 38 17.25 -13.34 6.26
C ASN A 38 16.51 -13.79 5.00
N VAL A 39 15.47 -13.09 4.58
CA VAL A 39 14.66 -13.43 3.40
C VAL A 39 14.87 -12.39 2.31
N LYS A 40 15.16 -12.83 1.08
CA LYS A 40 15.18 -11.96 -0.10
C LYS A 40 13.82 -12.00 -0.78
N VAL A 41 13.26 -10.82 -1.07
CA VAL A 41 11.95 -10.69 -1.71
C VAL A 41 12.08 -9.83 -2.96
N GLN A 42 11.51 -10.31 -4.07
CA GLN A 42 11.41 -9.51 -5.28
C GLN A 42 10.33 -8.45 -5.08
N ALA A 43 10.73 -7.19 -5.12
CA ALA A 43 9.85 -6.05 -5.05
C ALA A 43 9.56 -5.49 -6.45
N VAL A 44 8.37 -4.94 -6.61
CA VAL A 44 7.89 -4.30 -7.84
C VAL A 44 7.22 -2.96 -7.53
N ASN A 45 7.28 -2.03 -8.48
CA ASN A 45 6.40 -0.87 -8.46
C ASN A 45 5.03 -1.26 -9.02
N LEU A 46 3.97 -0.82 -8.34
CA LEU A 46 2.61 -1.24 -8.66
C LEU A 46 2.14 -0.74 -10.03
N ASP A 47 2.58 0.46 -10.45
CA ASP A 47 2.26 1.04 -11.75
C ASP A 47 2.67 0.10 -12.91
N SER A 48 3.85 -0.53 -12.84
CA SER A 48 4.31 -1.49 -13.86
C SER A 48 3.51 -2.80 -13.87
N VAL A 49 2.93 -3.19 -12.73
CA VAL A 49 2.09 -4.40 -12.63
C VAL A 49 0.68 -4.12 -13.16
N LEU A 50 0.21 -2.89 -13.04
CA LEU A 50 -1.15 -2.48 -13.40
C LEU A 50 -1.24 -1.80 -14.77
N GLU A 51 -0.15 -1.73 -15.54
CA GLU A 51 -0.09 -1.01 -16.82
C GLU A 51 -1.18 -1.44 -17.82
N GLU A 52 -1.47 -2.74 -17.91
CA GLU A 52 -2.49 -3.30 -18.80
C GLU A 52 -3.89 -3.36 -18.16
N LYS A 53 -4.05 -2.92 -16.91
CA LYS A 53 -5.33 -2.97 -16.20
C LYS A 53 -6.11 -1.68 -16.44
N GLU A 54 -7.41 -1.84 -16.66
CA GLU A 54 -8.34 -0.74 -16.79
C GLU A 54 -9.16 -0.61 -15.50
N ASP A 55 -9.50 0.63 -15.13
CA ASP A 55 -10.47 0.95 -14.07
C ASP A 55 -10.12 0.42 -12.66
N ILE A 56 -8.97 0.83 -12.13
CA ILE A 56 -8.62 0.55 -10.73
C ILE A 56 -9.51 1.40 -9.82
N SER A 57 -10.51 0.78 -9.22
CA SER A 57 -11.50 1.44 -8.36
C SER A 57 -11.15 1.45 -6.86
N PHE A 58 -10.29 0.54 -6.42
CA PHE A 58 -9.94 0.38 -5.00
C PHE A 58 -8.53 -0.16 -4.78
N ILE A 59 -7.81 0.38 -3.80
CA ILE A 59 -6.52 -0.12 -3.34
C ILE A 59 -6.54 -0.26 -1.81
N LYS A 60 -6.25 -1.46 -1.30
CA LYS A 60 -6.00 -1.73 0.13
C LYS A 60 -4.52 -2.00 0.34
N MET A 61 -3.93 -1.39 1.36
CA MET A 61 -2.53 -1.64 1.73
C MET A 61 -2.37 -1.90 3.22
N ASP A 62 -1.55 -2.89 3.50
CA ASP A 62 -1.16 -3.40 4.81
C ASP A 62 0.11 -4.23 4.53
N VAL A 63 1.24 -3.52 4.47
CA VAL A 63 2.47 -4.01 3.82
C VAL A 63 3.67 -3.85 4.76
N GLU A 64 3.43 -4.05 6.05
CA GLU A 64 4.47 -4.15 7.08
C GLU A 64 5.44 -2.95 7.08
N GLY A 65 4.89 -1.73 6.99
CA GLY A 65 5.66 -0.49 7.04
C GLY A 65 6.16 0.02 5.69
N ALA A 66 5.88 -0.65 4.58
CA ALA A 66 6.23 -0.21 3.23
C ALA A 66 5.17 0.70 2.58
N GLU A 67 4.17 1.19 3.34
CA GLU A 67 2.99 1.82 2.74
C GLU A 67 3.32 3.09 1.94
N LEU A 68 4.24 3.93 2.42
CA LEU A 68 4.61 5.15 1.71
C LEU A 68 5.30 4.82 0.37
N GLU A 69 6.25 3.90 0.39
CA GLU A 69 6.99 3.48 -0.80
C GLU A 69 6.08 2.72 -1.78
N ALA A 70 5.15 1.91 -1.29
CA ALA A 70 4.16 1.25 -2.14
C ALA A 70 3.20 2.26 -2.79
N LEU A 71 2.80 3.32 -2.08
CA LEU A 71 2.02 4.43 -2.64
C LEU A 71 2.82 5.20 -3.70
N GLU A 72 4.12 5.42 -3.49
CA GLU A 72 5.01 6.00 -4.51
C GLU A 72 5.06 5.16 -5.78
N GLY A 73 5.16 3.84 -5.62
CA GLY A 73 5.14 2.89 -6.74
C GLY A 73 3.78 2.77 -7.43
N ALA A 74 2.71 3.31 -6.86
CA ALA A 74 1.34 3.33 -7.39
C ALA A 74 0.90 4.73 -7.83
N LYS A 75 1.82 5.69 -7.90
CA LYS A 75 1.52 7.10 -8.11
C LYS A 75 0.71 7.33 -9.39
N ASN A 76 1.13 6.78 -10.52
CA ASN A 76 0.47 7.04 -11.80
C ASN A 76 -0.94 6.43 -11.80
N THR A 77 -1.09 5.22 -11.27
CA THR A 77 -2.38 4.55 -11.08
C THR A 77 -3.33 5.39 -10.22
N ILE A 78 -2.85 5.90 -9.09
CA ILE A 78 -3.66 6.71 -8.17
C ILE A 78 -4.10 8.04 -8.81
N GLN A 79 -3.21 8.68 -9.58
CA GLN A 79 -3.51 9.94 -10.26
C GLN A 79 -4.46 9.76 -11.45
N GLN A 80 -4.32 8.66 -12.18
CA GLN A 80 -5.12 8.33 -13.36
C GLN A 80 -6.54 7.89 -12.98
N PHE A 81 -6.66 6.86 -12.15
CA PHE A 81 -7.94 6.21 -11.88
C PHE A 81 -8.66 6.76 -10.64
N LYS A 82 -7.94 7.50 -9.78
CA LYS A 82 -8.47 8.09 -8.54
C LYS A 82 -9.22 7.07 -7.64
N PRO A 83 -8.66 5.86 -7.40
CA PRO A 83 -9.31 4.80 -6.64
C PRO A 83 -9.64 5.24 -5.21
N LYS A 84 -10.61 4.56 -4.60
CA LYS A 84 -10.74 4.59 -3.14
C LYS A 84 -9.50 3.93 -2.52
N LEU A 85 -8.94 4.54 -1.49
CA LEU A 85 -7.76 4.01 -0.79
C LEU A 85 -8.14 3.60 0.63
N ALA A 86 -7.60 2.47 1.10
CA ALA A 86 -7.63 2.01 2.48
C ALA A 86 -6.23 1.56 2.92
N ILE A 87 -5.48 2.46 3.55
CA ILE A 87 -4.05 2.30 3.81
C ILE A 87 -3.82 2.20 5.32
N CYS A 88 -3.21 1.12 5.79
CA CYS A 88 -2.84 0.98 7.19
C CYS A 88 -1.77 2.02 7.57
N VAL A 89 -1.90 2.63 8.74
CA VAL A 89 -0.95 3.66 9.22
C VAL A 89 -0.28 3.27 10.54
N TYR A 90 -0.54 2.07 11.06
CA TYR A 90 -0.11 1.70 12.41
C TYR A 90 1.31 1.12 12.48
N HIS A 91 1.91 0.72 11.36
CA HIS A 91 3.26 0.11 11.34
C HIS A 91 4.38 1.10 11.68
N LYS A 92 4.19 2.39 11.34
CA LYS A 92 5.11 3.48 11.69
C LYS A 92 4.31 4.65 12.24
N VAL A 93 4.83 5.30 13.27
CA VAL A 93 4.15 6.45 13.88
C VAL A 93 3.99 7.58 12.85
N GLU A 94 5.00 7.76 12.00
CA GLU A 94 5.08 8.76 10.95
C GLU A 94 4.01 8.60 9.87
N HIS A 95 3.57 7.35 9.61
CA HIS A 95 2.54 7.07 8.62
C HIS A 95 1.19 7.72 8.96
N HIS A 96 0.95 8.10 10.22
CA HIS A 96 -0.26 8.82 10.60
C HIS A 96 -0.39 10.21 9.95
N TRP A 97 0.73 10.84 9.57
CA TRP A 97 0.73 12.12 8.86
C TRP A 97 1.30 12.02 7.45
N GLU A 98 2.34 11.21 7.22
CA GLU A 98 2.97 11.13 5.90
C GLU A 98 2.02 10.59 4.83
N ILE A 99 1.28 9.52 5.14
CA ILE A 99 0.35 8.90 4.19
C ILE A 99 -0.78 9.85 3.77
N PRO A 100 -1.57 10.46 4.68
CA PRO A 100 -2.62 11.37 4.26
C PRO A 100 -2.09 12.61 3.54
N LEU A 101 -0.91 13.13 3.93
CA LEU A 101 -0.27 14.26 3.24
C LEU A 101 0.21 13.87 1.84
N TYR A 102 0.78 12.69 1.67
CA TYR A 102 1.23 12.17 0.38
C TYR A 102 0.06 11.95 -0.57
N ILE A 103 -1.02 11.30 -0.11
CA ILE A 103 -2.25 11.12 -0.91
C ILE A 103 -2.82 12.46 -1.36
N LYS A 104 -2.84 13.47 -0.48
CA LYS A 104 -3.26 14.83 -0.82
C LYS A 104 -2.33 15.52 -1.81
N ASN A 105 -1.02 15.25 -1.76
CA ASN A 105 -0.06 15.75 -2.73
C ASN A 105 -0.32 15.16 -4.12
N LEU A 106 -0.62 13.85 -4.20
CA LEU A 106 -0.97 13.18 -5.46
C LEU A 106 -2.25 13.74 -6.08
N ASN A 107 -3.28 13.95 -5.26
CA ASN A 107 -4.54 14.55 -5.68
C ASN A 107 -5.22 15.29 -4.50
N PRO A 108 -5.25 16.64 -4.53
CA PRO A 108 -5.85 17.45 -3.46
C PRO A 108 -7.35 17.20 -3.23
N LYS A 109 -8.06 16.62 -4.21
CA LYS A 109 -9.51 16.33 -4.15
C LYS A 109 -9.87 15.13 -3.28
N TYR A 110 -8.90 14.28 -2.88
CA TYR A 110 -9.17 13.20 -1.94
C TYR A 110 -9.67 13.74 -0.59
N LYS A 111 -10.80 13.26 -0.10
CA LYS A 111 -11.22 13.44 1.29
C LYS A 111 -10.58 12.34 2.13
N ILE A 112 -9.90 12.73 3.20
CA ILE A 112 -9.18 11.82 4.09
C ILE A 112 -10.03 11.51 5.31
N PHE A 113 -10.09 10.24 5.71
CA PHE A 113 -10.75 9.78 6.92
C PHE A 113 -9.84 8.80 7.66
N MET A 114 -9.78 8.92 8.99
CA MET A 114 -9.05 7.98 9.83
C MET A 114 -10.05 7.13 10.61
N ARG A 115 -9.92 5.81 10.60
CA ARG A 115 -10.70 4.90 11.44
C ARG A 115 -9.79 3.89 12.11
N HIS A 116 -10.26 3.41 13.25
CA HIS A 116 -9.58 2.43 14.05
C HIS A 116 -10.50 1.24 14.24
N HIS A 117 -10.02 0.03 13.95
CA HIS A 117 -10.84 -1.17 13.87
C HIS A 117 -10.55 -2.20 14.97
N ASN A 118 -9.56 -1.93 15.84
CA ASN A 118 -9.19 -2.79 16.94
C ASN A 118 -9.41 -2.12 18.31
N LEU A 119 -9.11 -2.83 19.39
CA LEU A 119 -9.01 -2.30 20.75
C LEU A 119 -7.56 -1.91 21.12
N MET A 120 -6.57 -2.43 20.39
CA MET A 120 -5.14 -2.13 20.57
C MET A 120 -4.66 -1.17 19.48
N GLY A 121 -3.42 -0.67 19.56
CA GLY A 121 -2.86 0.29 18.58
C GLY A 121 -2.63 -0.23 17.14
N ILE A 122 -3.35 -1.27 16.72
CA ILE A 122 -3.27 -1.94 15.42
C ILE A 122 -4.54 -1.69 14.61
N GLU A 123 -4.51 -1.94 13.30
CA GLU A 123 -5.67 -1.74 12.41
C GLU A 123 -6.22 -0.30 12.40
N THR A 124 -5.35 0.69 12.58
CA THR A 124 -5.65 2.08 12.22
C THR A 124 -5.46 2.25 10.71
N VAL A 125 -6.51 2.73 10.03
CA VAL A 125 -6.56 2.84 8.57
C VAL A 125 -6.88 4.27 8.15
N CYS A 126 -6.07 4.80 7.23
CA CYS A 126 -6.30 6.01 6.47
C CYS A 126 -7.10 5.67 5.21
N TYR A 127 -8.33 6.16 5.15
CA TYR A 127 -9.19 6.08 3.98
C TYR A 127 -9.09 7.36 3.16
N ALA A 128 -9.03 7.23 1.84
CA ALA A 128 -9.13 8.36 0.92
C ALA A 128 -10.21 8.11 -0.13
N VAL A 129 -11.13 9.07 -0.28
CA VAL A 129 -12.23 9.00 -1.27
C VAL A 129 -12.20 10.27 -2.10
N ASN A 130 -12.10 10.13 -3.43
CA ASN A 130 -12.08 11.28 -4.33
C ASN A 130 -13.44 11.99 -4.32
N SER A 131 -13.44 13.33 -4.26
CA SER A 131 -14.67 14.13 -4.06
C SER A 131 -15.53 14.32 -5.31
N GLU A 132 -15.25 13.61 -6.41
CA GLU A 132 -16.03 13.66 -7.66
C GLU A 132 -17.10 12.56 -7.74
N GLU A 133 -17.28 11.78 -6.66
CA GLU A 133 -18.45 10.93 -6.41
C GLU A 133 -19.54 11.68 -5.61
#